data_AF-A0A6J4LQD0-F1
#
_entry.id   AF-A0A6J4LQD0-F1
#
_cell.length_a   1.000
_cell.length_b   1.000
_cell.length_c   1.000
_cell.angle_alpha   90.00
_cell.angle_beta   90.00
_cell.angle_gamma   90.00
#
_symmetry.space_group_name_H-M   'P 1'
#
loop_
_entity.id
_entity.type
_entity.pdbx_description
1 polymer ?
#
loop_
_entity_poly.entity_id
_entity_poly.type
_entity_poly.pdbx_seq_one_letter_code
_entity_poly.pdbx_strand_id
1 'polypeptide(L)'
;MRTTAATRVRHLVLHRVDVRQDDRGMQPDFSVAVGAGTLRGSVRADAAFPHRWTDEGVAAEVQFTGAHLLHVSVAACVLNDLYREAARLGVHLDGVRVTADGGFDTDTWRSTGIAYDVTIESNADEEAVWDLVRVVDQVAEIPRALRAGATVRHAG
;
A
#
# COMPACT_ATOMS: atom_id res chain seq x y z
N MET A 1 -21.45 36.52 -20.63
CA MET A 1 -20.27 36.10 -19.83
C MET A 1 -20.64 34.82 -19.09
N ARG A 2 -20.16 33.66 -19.55
CA ARG A 2 -20.35 32.38 -18.84
C ARG A 2 -19.17 32.22 -17.89
N THR A 3 -19.44 32.22 -16.60
CA THR A 3 -18.45 32.00 -15.54
C THR A 3 -18.14 30.50 -15.49
N THR A 4 -16.93 30.12 -15.89
CA THR A 4 -16.37 28.78 -15.67
C THR A 4 -16.18 28.56 -14.18
N ALA A 5 -16.96 27.64 -13.61
CA ALA A 5 -16.75 27.14 -12.26
C ALA A 5 -15.52 26.24 -12.27
N ALA A 6 -14.47 26.63 -11.54
CA ALA A 6 -13.30 25.80 -11.31
C ALA A 6 -13.71 24.60 -10.44
N THR A 7 -13.59 23.40 -10.99
CA THR A 7 -13.68 22.13 -10.26
C THR A 7 -12.63 22.14 -9.15
N ARG A 8 -13.07 22.28 -7.89
CA ARG A 8 -12.19 22.08 -6.73
C ARG A 8 -11.91 20.59 -6.62
N VAL A 9 -10.69 20.19 -6.98
CA VAL A 9 -10.13 18.89 -6.60
C VAL A 9 -10.13 18.84 -5.08
N ARG A 10 -11.02 18.01 -4.51
CA ARG A 10 -11.03 17.73 -3.08
C ARG A 10 -9.87 16.76 -2.82
N HIS A 11 -8.76 17.28 -2.31
CA HIS A 11 -7.73 16.47 -1.66
C HIS A 11 -8.40 15.82 -0.44
N LEU A 12 -8.86 14.57 -0.56
CA LEU A 12 -9.19 13.77 0.60
C LEU A 12 -7.88 13.18 1.12
N VAL A 13 -7.19 13.96 1.97
CA VAL A 13 -6.11 13.43 2.79
C VAL A 13 -6.78 12.59 3.88
N LEU A 14 -6.81 11.28 3.70
CA LEU A 14 -7.11 10.37 4.82
C LEU A 14 -6.01 10.58 5.87
N HIS A 15 -6.43 10.80 7.11
CA HIS A 15 -5.57 11.22 8.20
C HIS A 15 -4.39 10.26 8.39
N ARG A 16 -3.18 10.77 8.16
CA ARG A 16 -1.91 10.14 8.54
C ARG A 16 -1.88 9.97 10.06
N VAL A 17 -1.96 8.73 10.53
CA VAL A 17 -1.52 8.39 11.89
C VAL A 17 -0.03 8.09 11.79
N ASP A 18 0.81 9.08 12.14
CA ASP A 18 2.22 8.81 12.38
C ASP A 18 2.34 7.87 13.58
N VAL A 19 2.67 6.60 13.31
CA VAL A 19 3.06 5.67 14.37
C VAL A 19 4.38 6.18 14.94
N ARG A 20 4.30 6.67 16.17
CA ARG A 20 5.46 7.05 16.98
C ARG A 20 6.45 5.89 17.00
N GLN A 21 7.71 6.15 16.67
CA GLN A 21 8.81 5.29 17.08
C GLN A 21 8.77 5.18 18.61
N ASP A 22 8.41 4.00 19.10
CA ASP A 22 8.52 3.65 20.52
C ASP A 22 9.94 3.13 20.75
N ASP A 23 10.68 3.78 21.65
CA ASP A 23 12.07 3.45 22.04
C ASP A 23 12.15 2.12 22.83
N ARG A 24 11.56 1.04 22.31
CA ARG A 24 11.77 -0.32 22.80
C ARG A 24 12.89 -0.97 22.00
N GLY A 25 14.11 -0.86 22.53
CA GLY A 25 15.31 -1.62 22.13
C GLY A 25 15.34 -2.14 20.69
N MET A 26 15.82 -1.31 19.76
CA MET A 26 16.12 -1.57 18.34
C MET A 26 15.75 -2.98 17.83
N GLN A 27 14.45 -3.27 17.73
CA GLN A 27 13.99 -4.33 16.83
C GLN A 27 14.26 -3.83 15.41
N PRO A 28 14.82 -4.67 14.52
CA PRO A 28 15.04 -4.25 13.14
C PRO A 28 13.70 -3.85 12.51
N ASP A 29 13.61 -2.59 12.10
CA ASP A 29 12.51 -2.04 11.32
C ASP A 29 12.56 -2.68 9.93
N PHE A 30 11.51 -3.44 9.58
CA PHE A 30 11.38 -4.08 8.27
C PHE A 30 10.30 -3.38 7.42
N SER A 31 10.00 -2.13 7.73
CA SER A 31 9.03 -1.32 7.02
C SER A 31 9.45 -1.07 5.58
N VAL A 32 8.46 -1.14 4.69
CA VAL A 32 8.63 -0.89 3.26
C VAL A 32 7.49 -0.01 2.75
N ALA A 33 7.71 0.64 1.62
CA ALA A 33 6.66 1.33 0.89
C ALA A 33 6.75 1.04 -0.60
N VAL A 34 5.60 0.89 -1.27
CA VAL A 34 5.50 0.86 -2.73
C VAL A 34 4.53 1.93 -3.19
N GLY A 35 4.81 2.56 -4.33
CA GLY A 35 4.00 3.67 -4.83
C GLY A 35 3.91 3.70 -6.35
N ALA A 36 2.74 4.06 -6.86
CA ALA A 36 2.42 4.25 -8.27
C ALA A 36 1.46 5.44 -8.45
N GLY A 37 1.29 5.88 -9.70
CA GLY A 37 0.52 7.05 -10.08
C GLY A 37 1.06 8.34 -9.48
N THR A 38 0.17 9.26 -9.14
CA THR A 38 0.49 10.53 -8.47
C THR A 38 1.24 10.34 -7.15
N LEU A 39 1.05 9.21 -6.48
CA LEU A 39 1.71 8.85 -5.22
C LEU A 39 3.07 8.18 -5.39
N ARG A 40 3.52 7.85 -6.61
CA ARG A 40 4.85 7.26 -6.84
C ARG A 40 5.99 8.12 -6.28
N GLY A 41 5.88 9.44 -6.43
CA GLY A 41 6.88 10.40 -5.93
C GLY A 41 6.97 10.49 -4.40
N SER A 42 6.00 9.91 -3.68
CA SER A 42 5.99 9.89 -2.20
C SER A 42 6.81 8.75 -1.60
N VAL A 43 7.37 7.87 -2.44
CA VAL A 43 8.17 6.70 -2.06
C VAL A 43 9.61 6.90 -2.54
N ARG A 44 10.59 6.66 -1.67
CA ARG A 44 12.00 6.65 -2.06
C ARG A 44 12.25 5.48 -3.01
N ALA A 45 12.70 5.76 -4.23
CA ALA A 45 12.85 4.74 -5.27
C ALA A 45 14.17 3.97 -5.15
N ASP A 46 14.31 3.15 -4.10
CA ASP A 46 15.44 2.21 -3.97
C ASP A 46 15.40 1.13 -5.07
N ALA A 47 14.19 0.76 -5.48
CA ALA A 47 13.93 -0.01 -6.69
C ALA A 47 12.78 0.61 -7.48
N ALA A 48 12.81 0.47 -8.81
CA ALA A 48 11.74 0.91 -9.69
C ALA A 48 11.53 -0.07 -10.82
N PHE A 49 10.28 -0.25 -11.22
CA PHE A 49 9.89 -1.22 -12.24
C PHE A 49 8.85 -0.61 -13.20
N PRO A 50 8.82 -1.02 -14.47
CA PRO A 50 7.67 -0.77 -15.33
C PRO A 50 6.39 -1.33 -14.67
N HIS A 51 5.27 -0.64 -14.86
CA HIS A 51 4.01 -1.00 -14.24
C HIS A 51 2.93 -1.01 -15.31
N ARG A 52 2.12 -2.07 -15.38
CA ARG A 52 1.15 -2.24 -16.47
C ARG A 52 -0.09 -1.33 -16.36
N TRP A 53 -0.28 -0.69 -15.21
CA TRP A 53 -1.44 0.17 -14.94
C TRP A 53 -1.13 1.66 -14.96
N THR A 54 0.16 2.03 -14.91
CA THR A 54 0.58 3.43 -14.84
C THR A 54 1.84 3.68 -15.66
N ASP A 55 1.89 4.81 -16.36
CA ASP A 55 2.97 5.10 -17.33
C ASP A 55 4.32 5.38 -16.64
N GLU A 56 4.28 5.99 -15.45
CA GLU A 56 5.47 6.32 -14.66
C GLU A 56 6.09 5.12 -13.92
N GLY A 57 5.46 3.95 -14.00
CA GLY A 57 5.92 2.73 -13.34
C GLY A 57 5.57 2.68 -11.85
N VAL A 58 6.23 1.77 -11.14
CA VAL A 58 6.12 1.62 -9.68
C VAL A 58 7.48 1.86 -9.04
N ALA A 59 7.49 2.49 -7.87
CA ALA A 59 8.67 2.68 -7.02
C ALA A 59 8.52 1.88 -5.72
N ALA A 60 9.63 1.37 -5.19
CA ALA A 60 9.69 0.68 -3.91
C ALA A 60 10.84 1.24 -3.06
N GLU A 61 10.52 1.59 -1.82
CA GLU A 61 11.45 1.88 -0.74
C GLU A 61 11.71 0.59 0.04
N VAL A 62 12.95 0.10 -0.01
CA VAL A 62 13.27 -1.26 0.43
C VAL A 62 14.77 -1.42 0.69
N GLN A 63 15.14 -2.23 1.68
CA GLN A 63 16.49 -2.77 1.84
C GLN A 63 16.56 -4.22 1.35
N PHE A 64 17.73 -4.68 0.92
CA PHE A 64 17.89 -6.01 0.34
C PHE A 64 18.06 -7.11 1.41
N THR A 65 16.99 -7.38 2.17
CA THR A 65 16.91 -8.54 3.09
C THR A 65 15.64 -9.34 2.85
N GLY A 66 15.63 -10.62 3.29
CA GLY A 66 14.45 -11.48 3.11
C GLY A 66 13.17 -10.93 3.76
N ALA A 67 13.28 -10.29 4.93
CA ALA A 67 12.14 -9.69 5.62
C ALA A 67 11.55 -8.51 4.83
N HIS A 68 12.39 -7.57 4.38
CA HIS A 68 11.95 -6.46 3.55
C HIS A 68 11.36 -6.95 2.21
N LEU A 69 11.96 -7.95 1.57
CA LEU A 69 11.44 -8.52 0.32
C LEU A 69 10.10 -9.23 0.52
N LEU A 70 9.90 -9.90 1.66
CA LEU A 70 8.60 -10.47 2.03
C LEU A 70 7.55 -9.35 2.18
N HIS A 71 7.85 -8.28 2.89
CA HIS A 71 6.92 -7.17 3.06
C HIS A 71 6.65 -6.43 1.73
N VAL A 72 7.66 -6.27 0.86
CA VAL A 72 7.45 -5.73 -0.50
C VAL A 72 6.51 -6.64 -1.28
N SER A 73 6.62 -7.97 -1.16
CA SER A 73 5.70 -8.87 -1.86
C SER A 73 4.24 -8.67 -1.43
N VAL A 74 3.99 -8.37 -0.15
CA VAL A 74 2.66 -8.02 0.37
C VAL A 74 2.19 -6.69 -0.21
N ALA A 75 3.01 -5.64 -0.05
CA ALA A 75 2.64 -4.29 -0.46
C ALA A 75 2.44 -4.18 -1.98
N ALA A 76 3.31 -4.80 -2.78
CA ALA A 76 3.22 -4.82 -4.23
C ALA A 76 2.00 -5.62 -4.72
N CYS A 77 1.65 -6.74 -4.07
CA CYS A 77 0.44 -7.49 -4.40
C CYS A 77 -0.80 -6.62 -4.19
N VAL A 78 -0.94 -6.00 -3.01
CA VAL A 78 -2.06 -5.12 -2.68
C VAL A 78 -2.15 -3.94 -3.66
N LEU A 79 -1.03 -3.29 -3.99
CA LEU A 79 -1.02 -2.19 -4.97
C LEU A 79 -1.52 -2.64 -6.34
N ASN A 80 -1.02 -3.77 -6.84
CA ASN A 80 -1.42 -4.31 -8.14
C ASN A 80 -2.90 -4.70 -8.16
N ASP A 81 -3.39 -5.28 -7.07
CA ASP A 81 -4.78 -5.71 -6.93
C ASP A 81 -5.73 -4.53 -6.79
N LEU A 82 -5.30 -3.42 -6.15
CA LEU A 82 -6.04 -2.16 -6.18
C LEU A 82 -6.27 -1.69 -7.61
N TYR A 83 -5.24 -1.60 -8.46
CA TYR A 83 -5.45 -1.21 -9.85
C TYR A 83 -6.27 -2.23 -10.66
N ARG A 84 -6.06 -3.54 -10.43
CA ARG A 84 -6.84 -4.59 -11.10
C ARG A 84 -8.33 -4.52 -10.77
N GLU A 85 -8.65 -4.48 -9.48
CA GLU A 85 -10.03 -4.50 -9.01
C GLU A 85 -10.72 -3.15 -9.24
N ALA A 86 -9.99 -2.03 -9.18
CA ALA A 86 -10.52 -0.72 -9.54
C ALA A 86 -11.00 -0.70 -11.00
N ALA A 87 -10.19 -1.25 -11.92
CA ALA A 87 -10.60 -1.38 -13.32
C ALA A 87 -11.84 -2.27 -13.49
N ARG A 88 -11.99 -3.33 -12.69
CA ARG A 88 -13.17 -4.21 -12.70
C ARG A 88 -14.43 -3.53 -12.13
N LEU A 89 -14.26 -2.69 -11.11
CA LEU A 89 -15.34 -2.00 -10.41
C LEU A 89 -15.69 -0.63 -11.02
N GLY A 90 -14.92 -0.15 -12.00
CA GLY A 90 -15.10 1.18 -12.60
C GLY A 90 -14.66 2.33 -11.69
N VAL A 91 -13.75 2.06 -10.74
CA VAL A 91 -13.16 3.06 -9.85
C VAL A 91 -11.88 3.59 -10.52
N HIS A 92 -11.75 4.91 -10.63
CA HIS A 92 -10.52 5.52 -11.13
C HIS A 92 -9.53 5.74 -9.99
N LEU A 93 -8.25 5.43 -10.20
CA LEU A 93 -7.18 5.69 -9.24
C LEU A 93 -6.14 6.61 -9.88
N ASP A 94 -5.92 7.77 -9.29
CA ASP A 94 -4.87 8.72 -9.69
C ASP A 94 -3.51 8.26 -9.16
N GLY A 95 -3.47 7.72 -7.94
CA GLY A 95 -2.26 7.24 -7.30
C GLY A 95 -2.52 6.32 -6.12
N VAL A 96 -1.58 5.42 -5.88
CA VAL A 96 -1.64 4.46 -4.77
C VAL A 96 -0.28 4.39 -4.10
N ARG A 97 -0.28 4.38 -2.77
CA ARG A 97 0.87 4.00 -1.94
C ARG A 97 0.43 2.91 -0.99
N VAL A 98 1.24 1.87 -0.86
CA VAL A 98 1.03 0.81 0.13
C VAL A 98 2.28 0.69 1.00
N THR A 99 2.12 0.71 2.32
CA THR A 99 3.19 0.37 3.25
C THR A 99 2.95 -1.02 3.83
N ALA A 100 4.02 -1.72 4.20
CA ALA A 100 3.93 -2.95 4.95
C ALA A 100 5.06 -3.02 5.97
N ASP A 101 4.74 -3.51 7.17
CA ASP A 101 5.69 -3.69 8.25
C ASP A 101 5.35 -4.93 9.07
N GLY A 102 6.32 -5.44 9.80
CA GLY A 102 6.21 -6.65 10.58
C GLY A 102 7.56 -7.05 11.17
N GLY A 103 7.55 -8.06 12.03
CA GLY A 103 8.76 -8.53 12.68
C GLY A 103 8.88 -10.04 12.70
N PHE A 104 10.00 -10.49 13.25
CA PHE A 104 10.26 -11.88 13.57
C PHE A 104 10.75 -11.96 15.00
N ASP A 105 10.24 -12.94 15.74
CA ASP A 105 10.79 -13.31 17.04
C ASP A 105 12.22 -13.83 16.84
N THR A 106 13.21 -13.23 17.50
CA THR A 106 14.64 -13.52 17.24
C THR A 106 15.10 -14.89 17.73
N ASP A 107 14.34 -15.50 18.64
CA ASP A 107 14.68 -16.80 19.23
C ASP A 107 14.06 -17.95 18.41
N THR A 108 12.84 -17.76 17.92
CA THR A 108 12.05 -18.79 17.22
C THR A 108 11.95 -18.56 15.71
N TRP A 109 12.33 -17.38 15.23
CA TRP A 109 12.16 -16.90 13.84
C TRP A 109 10.72 -16.98 13.32
N ARG A 110 9.74 -17.00 14.23
CA ARG A 110 8.32 -16.91 13.88
C ARG A 110 7.95 -15.46 13.57
N SER A 111 7.14 -15.26 12.54
CA SER A 111 6.60 -13.92 12.24
C SER A 111 5.77 -13.43 13.42
N THR A 112 5.94 -12.15 13.78
CA THR A 112 5.10 -11.45 14.76
C THR A 112 3.82 -10.88 14.12
N GLY A 113 3.63 -11.14 12.83
CA GLY A 113 2.56 -10.62 12.00
C GLY A 113 3.04 -9.55 11.02
N ILE A 114 2.26 -9.34 9.97
CA ILE A 114 2.47 -8.32 8.95
C ILE A 114 1.25 -7.40 8.95
N ALA A 115 1.47 -6.11 9.07
CA ALA A 115 0.45 -5.08 8.88
C ALA A 115 0.76 -4.32 7.59
N TYR A 116 -0.26 -4.07 6.78
CA TYR A 116 -0.12 -3.19 5.62
C TYR A 116 -1.18 -2.09 5.66
N ASP A 117 -0.86 -0.95 5.07
CA ASP A 117 -1.73 0.23 4.99
C ASP A 117 -1.79 0.77 3.56
N VAL A 118 -2.92 1.36 3.18
CA VAL A 118 -3.15 1.86 1.82
C VAL A 118 -3.51 3.34 1.83
N THR A 119 -2.78 4.14 1.05
CA THR A 119 -3.13 5.52 0.72
C THR A 119 -3.52 5.58 -0.75
N ILE A 120 -4.70 6.14 -1.04
CA ILE A 120 -5.27 6.20 -2.40
C ILE A 120 -5.64 7.65 -2.73
N GLU A 121 -5.22 8.11 -3.90
CA GLU A 121 -5.73 9.32 -4.54
C GLU A 121 -6.71 8.91 -5.65
N SER A 122 -7.93 9.44 -5.60
CA SER A 122 -9.01 9.12 -6.52
C SER A 122 -10.06 10.24 -6.54
N ASN A 123 -10.74 10.40 -7.67
CA ASN A 123 -11.93 11.24 -7.81
C ASN A 123 -13.26 10.48 -7.61
N ALA A 124 -13.21 9.18 -7.29
CA ALA A 124 -14.38 8.37 -7.05
C ALA A 124 -15.02 8.68 -5.68
N ASP A 125 -16.27 8.22 -5.51
CA ASP A 125 -16.97 8.32 -4.24
C ASP A 125 -16.27 7.50 -3.14
N GLU A 126 -16.26 8.02 -1.91
CA GLU A 126 -15.55 7.43 -0.78
C GLU A 126 -15.99 5.99 -0.50
N GLU A 127 -17.30 5.71 -0.57
CA GLU A 127 -17.86 4.36 -0.40
C GLU A 127 -17.32 3.38 -1.45
N ALA A 128 -17.14 3.81 -2.70
CA ALA A 128 -16.59 2.98 -3.76
C ALA A 128 -15.09 2.65 -3.52
N VAL A 129 -14.33 3.60 -2.98
CA VAL A 129 -12.93 3.38 -2.57
C VAL A 129 -12.86 2.41 -1.40
N TRP A 130 -13.71 2.56 -0.39
CA TRP A 130 -13.78 1.62 0.74
C TRP A 130 -14.15 0.20 0.30
N ASP A 131 -15.14 0.07 -0.58
CA ASP A 131 -15.53 -1.22 -1.14
C ASP A 131 -14.41 -1.86 -1.96
N LEU A 132 -13.67 -1.08 -2.74
CA LEU A 132 -12.48 -1.53 -3.45
C LEU A 132 -11.43 -2.08 -2.48
N VAL A 133 -11.07 -1.33 -1.43
CA VAL A 133 -10.08 -1.77 -0.43
C VAL A 133 -10.52 -3.06 0.25
N ARG A 134 -11.80 -3.17 0.62
CA ARG A 134 -12.39 -4.38 1.22
C ARG A 134 -12.33 -5.58 0.27
N VAL A 135 -12.58 -5.39 -1.02
CA VAL A 135 -12.45 -6.46 -2.02
C VAL A 135 -10.99 -6.89 -2.12
N VAL A 136 -10.05 -5.95 -2.24
CA VAL A 136 -8.61 -6.24 -2.36
C VAL A 136 -8.08 -7.00 -1.15
N ASP A 137 -8.45 -6.59 0.07
CA ASP A 137 -8.06 -7.31 1.30
C ASP A 137 -8.47 -8.79 1.27
N GLN A 138 -9.57 -9.12 0.59
CA GLN A 138 -10.04 -10.50 0.46
C GLN A 138 -9.37 -11.27 -0.68
N VAL A 139 -9.09 -10.62 -1.82
CA VAL A 139 -8.67 -11.31 -3.05
C VAL A 139 -7.16 -11.31 -3.26
N ALA A 140 -6.42 -10.39 -2.63
CA ALA A 140 -5.00 -10.26 -2.87
C ALA A 140 -4.24 -11.54 -2.55
N GLU A 141 -3.54 -12.09 -3.55
CA GLU A 141 -3.07 -13.47 -3.52
C GLU A 141 -1.98 -13.69 -2.47
N ILE A 142 -1.01 -12.78 -2.38
CA ILE A 142 0.09 -12.89 -1.41
C ILE A 142 -0.41 -12.75 0.03
N PRO A 143 -1.17 -11.71 0.43
CA PRO A 143 -1.79 -11.67 1.76
C PRO A 143 -2.60 -12.93 2.07
N ARG A 144 -3.41 -13.42 1.13
CA ARG A 144 -4.24 -14.62 1.34
C ARG A 144 -3.40 -15.88 1.55
N ALA A 145 -2.33 -16.05 0.78
CA ALA A 145 -1.42 -17.18 0.93
C ALA A 145 -0.70 -17.15 2.28
N LEU A 146 -0.21 -15.99 2.71
CA LEU A 146 0.50 -15.83 3.97
C LEU A 146 -0.41 -16.02 5.20
N ARG A 147 -1.70 -15.64 5.10
CA ARG A 147 -2.70 -15.87 6.16
C ARG A 147 -2.91 -17.34 6.53
N ALA A 148 -2.44 -18.29 5.72
CA ALA A 148 -2.46 -19.70 6.06
C ALA A 148 -1.47 -20.07 7.19
N GLY A 149 -0.43 -19.26 7.43
CA GLY A 149 0.62 -19.56 8.40
C GLY A 149 1.09 -18.38 9.26
N ALA A 150 0.65 -17.15 8.96
CA ALA A 150 1.00 -15.95 9.71
C ALA A 150 -0.17 -14.97 9.78
N THR A 151 -0.17 -14.10 10.79
CA THR A 151 -1.13 -12.99 10.85
C THR A 151 -0.76 -11.96 9.77
N VAL A 152 -1.69 -11.66 8.87
CA VAL A 152 -1.56 -10.53 7.92
C VAL A 152 -2.83 -9.71 7.96
N ARG A 153 -2.71 -8.40 8.24
CA ARG A 153 -3.87 -7.51 8.41
C ARG A 153 -3.70 -6.19 7.67
N HIS A 154 -4.80 -5.67 7.14
CA HIS A 154 -4.92 -4.27 6.80
C HIS A 154 -4.97 -3.43 8.09
N ALA A 155 -4.20 -2.35 8.17
CA ALA A 155 -4.01 -1.55 9.39
C ALA A 155 -5.18 -0.59 9.68
N GLY A 156 -5.78 -0.02 8.63
CA GLY A 156 -7.02 0.77 8.71
C GLY A 156 -6.80 2.25 8.98
#